data_AF-A0A7W1SNL9-F1
#
_entry.id   AF-A0A7W1SNL9-F1
#
_cell.length_a   1.000
_cell.length_b   1.000
_cell.length_c   1.000
_cell.angle_alpha   90.00
_cell.angle_beta   90.00
_cell.angle_gamma   90.00
#
_symmetry.space_group_name_H-M   'P 1'
#
loop_
_entity.id
_entity.type
_entity.pdbx_description
1 polymer ?
#
loop_
_entity_poly.entity_id
_entity_poly.type
_entity_poly.pdbx_seq_one_letter_code
_entity_poly.pdbx_strand_id
1 'polypeptide(L)'
;MKKIKNVIAVMIMAFGLMVTAQSCRDACKDVECNNGTCDEGTCICEGGYEGTNCDVAVRSKFLGTYAFTENCNSGADQYSVTVNADGSDIQKIRIVNIYGAGLTTEATVSGTSLTIASQSFGSTNSTISGSGSVSGNNLTITYTVTATAGSDSCTGTGTK
;
A
#
# COMPACT_ATOMS: atom_id res chain seq x y z
N MET A 1 -44.81 69.03 -8.80
CA MET A 1 -44.66 67.61 -8.41
C MET A 1 -43.20 67.20 -8.67
N LYS A 2 -42.32 67.39 -7.68
CA LYS A 2 -40.84 67.45 -7.85
C LYS A 2 -40.09 66.46 -6.94
N LYS A 3 -40.74 65.40 -6.44
CA LYS A 3 -40.19 64.53 -5.38
C LYS A 3 -39.97 63.05 -5.76
N ILE A 4 -40.13 62.68 -7.03
CA ILE A 4 -40.04 61.26 -7.47
C ILE A 4 -38.66 60.89 -8.04
N LYS A 5 -37.80 61.86 -8.39
CA LYS A 5 -36.49 61.57 -9.00
C LYS A 5 -35.42 61.04 -8.04
N ASN A 6 -35.60 61.17 -6.72
CA ASN A 6 -34.59 60.77 -5.73
C ASN A 6 -34.85 59.41 -5.06
N VAL A 7 -35.93 58.69 -5.41
CA VAL A 7 -36.24 57.39 -4.79
C VAL A 7 -35.70 56.22 -5.60
N ILE A 8 -35.55 56.37 -6.92
CA ILE A 8 -35.07 55.29 -7.81
C ILE A 8 -33.55 55.08 -7.70
N ALA A 9 -32.79 56.10 -7.30
CA ALA A 9 -31.33 55.99 -7.14
C ALA A 9 -30.91 55.26 -5.84
N VAL A 10 -31.82 55.10 -4.87
CA VAL A 10 -31.48 54.56 -3.54
C VAL A 10 -31.75 53.05 -3.42
N MET A 11 -32.60 52.46 -4.28
CA MET A 11 -32.88 51.02 -4.23
C MET A 11 -31.85 50.14 -4.97
N ILE A 12 -31.02 50.71 -5.85
CA ILE A 12 -29.98 49.95 -6.57
C ILE A 12 -28.68 49.88 -5.75
N MET A 13 -28.51 50.75 -4.75
CA MET A 13 -27.32 50.78 -3.88
C MET A 13 -27.47 49.93 -2.60
N ALA A 14 -28.57 49.19 -2.46
CA ALA A 14 -28.79 48.23 -1.37
C ALA A 14 -28.77 46.76 -1.83
N PHE A 15 -28.65 46.50 -3.13
CA PHE A 15 -28.61 45.15 -3.71
C PHE A 15 -27.19 44.68 -4.09
N GLY A 16 -26.16 45.47 -3.72
CA GLY A 16 -24.76 45.23 -4.08
C GLY A 16 -23.91 44.60 -2.98
N LEU A 17 -24.47 44.27 -1.82
CA LEU A 17 -23.71 43.79 -0.65
C LEU A 17 -24.11 42.39 -0.14
N MET A 18 -24.66 41.55 -1.03
CA MET A 18 -24.71 40.10 -0.84
C MET A 18 -23.97 39.40 -1.99
N VAL A 19 -22.82 39.93 -2.41
CA VAL A 19 -21.82 39.06 -3.04
C VAL A 19 -21.32 38.19 -1.91
N THR A 20 -21.94 37.02 -1.82
CA THR A 20 -21.63 35.95 -0.90
C THR A 20 -20.12 35.83 -0.81
N ALA A 21 -19.56 36.09 0.36
CA ALA A 21 -18.26 35.55 0.72
C ALA A 21 -18.40 34.03 0.68
N GLN A 22 -18.36 33.44 -0.51
CA GLN A 22 -17.81 32.12 -0.69
C GLN A 22 -16.32 32.30 -0.43
N SER A 23 -15.99 32.54 0.85
CA SER A 23 -14.66 32.29 1.35
C SER A 23 -14.32 30.91 0.85
N CYS A 24 -13.30 30.78 0.00
CA CYS A 24 -12.72 29.49 -0.35
C CYS A 24 -12.52 28.75 0.98
N ARG A 25 -13.41 27.81 1.28
CA ARG A 25 -13.33 27.03 2.50
C ARG A 25 -12.23 26.05 2.21
N ASP A 26 -11.04 26.33 2.73
CA ASP A 26 -9.91 25.43 2.62
C ASP A 26 -10.29 24.11 3.29
N ALA A 27 -10.62 23.12 2.46
CA ALA A 27 -11.03 21.80 2.89
C ALA A 27 -9.90 21.06 3.62
N CYS A 28 -8.66 21.50 3.44
CA CYS A 28 -7.46 20.91 4.03
C CYS A 28 -7.01 21.59 5.33
N LYS A 29 -7.67 22.68 5.75
CA LYS A 29 -7.24 23.47 6.91
C LYS A 29 -7.10 22.66 8.20
N ASP A 30 -7.96 21.68 8.40
CA ASP A 30 -8.02 20.83 9.61
C ASP A 30 -7.75 19.35 9.28
N VAL A 31 -7.12 19.06 8.14
CA VAL A 31 -6.81 17.69 7.68
C VAL A 31 -5.32 17.44 7.81
N GLU A 32 -4.95 16.46 8.64
CA GLU A 32 -3.56 16.05 8.85
C GLU A 32 -3.22 14.83 8.00
N CYS A 33 -2.41 15.03 6.96
CA CYS A 33 -1.87 13.97 6.12
C CYS A 33 -0.39 13.75 6.49
N ASN A 34 -0.08 12.68 7.20
CA ASN A 34 1.28 12.43 7.72
C ASN A 34 2.27 12.16 6.58
N ASN A 35 2.00 11.12 5.79
CA ASN A 35 2.82 10.74 4.63
C ASN A 35 1.98 10.88 3.36
N GLY A 36 1.48 12.08 3.10
CA GLY A 36 0.58 12.34 1.98
C GLY A 36 0.29 13.82 1.76
N THR A 37 -0.44 14.12 0.69
CA THR A 37 -0.91 15.46 0.36
C THR A 37 -2.42 15.53 0.52
N CYS A 38 -2.94 16.62 1.09
CA CYS A 38 -4.38 16.84 1.12
C CYS A 38 -4.90 17.35 -0.23
N ASP A 39 -5.95 16.71 -0.74
CA ASP A 39 -6.71 17.11 -1.93
C ASP A 39 -8.20 17.15 -1.59
N GLU A 40 -8.82 18.33 -1.71
CA GLU A 40 -10.23 18.57 -1.37
C GLU A 40 -10.68 18.02 0.01
N GLY A 41 -9.80 18.04 1.01
CA GLY A 41 -10.08 17.55 2.36
C GLY A 41 -9.86 16.04 2.55
N THR A 42 -9.31 15.34 1.56
CA THR A 42 -8.95 13.93 1.62
C THR A 42 -7.44 13.76 1.46
N CYS A 43 -6.82 12.89 2.26
CA CYS A 43 -5.39 12.60 2.11
C CYS A 43 -5.12 11.65 0.94
N ILE A 44 -4.22 12.06 0.05
CA ILE A 44 -3.61 11.26 -0.99
C ILE A 44 -2.26 10.76 -0.47
N CYS A 45 -2.19 9.47 -0.13
CA CYS A 45 -1.00 8.90 0.51
C CYS A 45 0.15 8.65 -0.46
N GLU A 46 1.36 8.87 0.04
CA GLU A 46 2.59 8.48 -0.63
C GLU A 46 2.71 6.94 -0.73
N GLY A 47 3.53 6.48 -1.69
CA GLY A 47 3.77 5.05 -1.90
C GLY A 47 4.26 4.35 -0.63
N GLY A 48 3.55 3.30 -0.24
CA GLY A 48 3.86 2.52 0.97
C GLY A 48 3.10 2.95 2.23
N TYR A 49 2.27 4.01 2.16
CA TYR A 49 1.38 4.43 3.23
C TYR A 49 -0.10 4.35 2.82
N GLU A 50 -0.96 4.22 3.82
CA GLU A 50 -2.42 4.18 3.68
C GLU A 50 -3.09 4.65 4.98
N GLY A 51 -4.43 4.57 5.01
CA GLY A 51 -5.25 5.07 6.11
C GLY A 51 -5.77 6.48 5.82
N THR A 52 -6.76 6.92 6.59
CA THR A 52 -7.38 8.25 6.41
C THR A 52 -6.37 9.39 6.51
N ASN A 53 -5.33 9.22 7.33
CA ASN A 53 -4.30 10.23 7.60
C ASN A 53 -2.91 9.83 7.07
N CYS A 54 -2.83 8.79 6.21
CA CYS A 54 -1.58 8.26 5.66
C CYS A 54 -0.53 7.92 6.72
N ASP A 55 -0.97 7.35 7.83
CA ASP A 55 -0.18 7.01 9.02
C ASP A 55 0.10 5.51 9.14
N VAL A 56 -0.55 4.67 8.31
CA VAL A 56 -0.37 3.22 8.33
C VAL A 56 0.55 2.78 7.21
N ALA A 57 1.64 2.11 7.55
CA ALA A 57 2.51 1.49 6.55
C ALA A 57 1.83 0.27 5.92
N VAL A 58 1.70 0.24 4.59
CA VAL A 58 1.08 -0.85 3.82
C VAL A 58 1.67 -2.21 4.17
N ARG A 59 3.01 -2.28 4.31
CA ARG A 59 3.74 -3.51 4.63
C ARG A 59 3.34 -4.15 5.95
N SER A 60 2.75 -3.40 6.89
CA SER A 60 2.34 -3.89 8.20
C SER A 60 1.36 -5.08 8.10
N LYS A 61 0.51 -5.12 7.07
CA LYS A 61 -0.41 -6.22 6.79
C LYS A 61 0.29 -7.57 6.63
N PHE A 62 1.51 -7.56 6.08
CA PHE A 62 2.28 -8.75 5.76
C PHE A 62 3.17 -9.21 6.91
N LEU A 63 3.45 -8.37 7.91
CA LEU A 63 4.43 -8.69 8.94
C LEU A 63 3.91 -9.77 9.89
N GLY A 64 4.77 -10.73 10.23
CA GLY A 64 4.45 -11.80 11.18
C GLY A 64 5.08 -13.13 10.81
N THR A 65 4.80 -14.13 11.63
CA THR A 65 5.21 -15.51 11.40
C THR A 65 4.00 -16.34 11.00
N TYR A 66 4.09 -17.03 9.87
CA TYR A 66 3.01 -17.77 9.25
C TYR A 66 3.28 -19.27 9.35
N ALA A 67 2.28 -20.03 9.79
CA ALA A 67 2.24 -21.48 9.61
C ALA A 67 1.98 -21.74 8.11
N PHE A 68 3.03 -22.09 7.37
CA PHE A 68 3.05 -22.08 5.91
C PHE A 68 2.96 -23.50 5.35
N THR A 69 1.97 -23.73 4.48
CA THR A 69 1.79 -24.97 3.72
C THR A 69 2.07 -24.68 2.27
N GLU A 70 2.95 -25.47 1.67
CA GLU A 70 3.45 -25.27 0.32
C GLU A 70 3.16 -26.48 -0.55
N ASN A 71 2.77 -26.22 -1.79
CA ASN A 71 2.66 -27.23 -2.84
C ASN A 71 3.53 -26.78 -4.02
N CYS A 72 4.60 -27.52 -4.27
CA CYS A 72 5.50 -27.39 -5.40
C CYS A 72 5.28 -28.52 -6.41
N ASN A 73 5.92 -28.43 -7.58
CA ASN A 73 5.90 -29.56 -8.53
C ASN A 73 6.67 -30.77 -7.99
N SER A 74 7.65 -30.54 -7.12
CA SER A 74 8.46 -31.57 -6.48
C SER A 74 7.78 -32.27 -5.30
N GLY A 75 6.77 -31.65 -4.69
CA GLY A 75 6.11 -32.18 -3.50
C GLY A 75 5.38 -31.10 -2.70
N ALA A 76 4.81 -31.52 -1.57
CA ALA A 76 4.14 -30.65 -0.63
C ALA A 76 4.82 -30.71 0.73
N ASP A 77 5.00 -29.55 1.36
CA ASP A 77 5.72 -29.40 2.62
C ASP A 77 5.02 -28.40 3.54
N GLN A 78 5.33 -28.48 4.83
CA GLN A 78 4.84 -27.54 5.83
C GLN A 78 5.97 -27.07 6.74
N TYR A 79 6.09 -25.75 6.90
CA TYR A 79 7.12 -25.11 7.71
C TYR A 79 6.70 -23.71 8.13
N SER A 80 7.55 -23.00 8.87
CA SER A 80 7.30 -21.63 9.30
C SER A 80 7.97 -20.63 8.37
N VAL A 81 7.24 -19.60 7.94
CA VAL A 81 7.78 -18.45 7.18
C VAL A 81 7.63 -17.20 8.03
N THR A 82 8.67 -16.37 8.11
CA THR A 82 8.60 -15.09 8.83
C THR A 82 8.77 -13.93 7.84
N VAL A 83 7.86 -12.97 7.90
CA VAL A 83 7.89 -11.75 7.10
C VAL A 83 8.26 -10.57 7.99
N ASN A 84 9.39 -9.95 7.68
CA ASN A 84 9.93 -8.81 8.41
C ASN A 84 9.86 -7.53 7.57
N ALA A 85 9.77 -6.39 8.24
CA ALA A 85 9.89 -5.09 7.57
C ALA A 85 11.30 -4.89 7.01
N ASP A 86 11.40 -4.29 5.83
CA ASP A 86 12.70 -3.81 5.38
C ASP A 86 13.16 -2.57 6.18
N GLY A 87 14.46 -2.47 6.48
CA GLY A 87 14.97 -1.36 7.29
C GLY A 87 15.16 -0.06 6.52
N SER A 88 15.16 -0.12 5.19
CA SER A 88 15.58 0.97 4.29
C SER A 88 14.47 1.47 3.38
N ASP A 89 13.49 0.62 3.04
CA ASP A 89 12.41 0.97 2.12
C ASP A 89 11.03 0.59 2.70
N ILE A 90 10.14 1.57 2.80
CA ILE A 90 8.78 1.42 3.36
C ILE A 90 7.90 0.47 2.53
N GLN A 91 8.19 0.31 1.24
CA GLN A 91 7.46 -0.58 0.35
C GLN A 91 8.05 -1.99 0.32
N LYS A 92 9.13 -2.28 1.05
CA LYS A 92 9.78 -3.59 1.05
C LYS A 92 9.58 -4.38 2.33
N ILE A 93 9.55 -5.70 2.14
CA ILE A 93 9.54 -6.73 3.18
C ILE A 93 10.62 -7.77 2.88
N ARG A 94 11.05 -8.48 3.92
CA ARG A 94 11.98 -9.62 3.84
C ARG A 94 11.25 -10.88 4.30
N ILE A 95 11.09 -11.83 3.39
CA ILE A 95 10.46 -13.13 3.60
C ILE A 95 11.56 -14.14 3.93
N VAL A 96 11.50 -14.75 5.11
CA VAL A 96 12.51 -15.66 5.62
C VAL A 96 11.98 -17.09 5.62
N ASN A 97 12.84 -18.02 5.20
CA ASN A 97 12.58 -19.45 5.13
C ASN A 97 11.50 -19.86 4.09
N ILE A 98 11.33 -19.07 3.02
CA ILE A 98 10.58 -19.52 1.85
C ILE A 98 11.30 -20.74 1.22
N TYR A 99 10.54 -21.65 0.62
CA TYR A 99 11.04 -22.95 0.10
C TYR A 99 11.68 -23.84 1.18
N GLY A 100 11.40 -23.59 2.47
CA GLY A 100 12.04 -24.29 3.59
C GLY A 100 13.57 -24.13 3.62
N ALA A 101 14.13 -23.14 2.92
CA ALA A 101 15.56 -23.07 2.63
C ALA A 101 16.40 -22.37 3.72
N GLY A 102 15.76 -21.78 4.73
CA GLY A 102 16.43 -20.91 5.73
C GLY A 102 16.98 -19.61 5.14
N LEU A 103 16.62 -19.26 3.91
CA LEU A 103 17.10 -18.08 3.19
C LEU A 103 16.17 -16.87 3.34
N THR A 104 16.65 -15.70 2.97
CA THR A 104 15.85 -14.45 2.94
C THR A 104 15.62 -14.01 1.51
N THR A 105 14.38 -13.66 1.19
CA THR A 105 13.92 -13.13 -0.10
C THR A 105 13.28 -11.77 0.10
N GLU A 106 13.67 -10.80 -0.73
CA GLU A 106 13.05 -9.48 -0.72
C GLU A 106 11.78 -9.45 -1.58
N ALA A 107 10.74 -8.76 -1.10
CA ALA A 107 9.54 -8.47 -1.88
C ALA A 107 9.10 -7.02 -1.71
N THR A 108 8.52 -6.45 -2.77
CA THR A 108 7.87 -5.13 -2.73
C THR A 108 6.37 -5.31 -2.53
N VAL A 109 5.73 -4.49 -1.71
CA VAL A 109 4.30 -4.52 -1.43
C VAL A 109 3.58 -3.31 -2.02
N SER A 110 2.33 -3.52 -2.44
CA SER A 110 1.43 -2.46 -2.86
C SER A 110 -0.01 -2.87 -2.54
N GLY A 111 -0.69 -2.10 -1.69
CA GLY A 111 -2.00 -2.45 -1.14
C GLY A 111 -1.99 -3.79 -0.42
N THR A 112 -2.68 -4.78 -0.99
CA THR A 112 -2.73 -6.16 -0.46
C THR A 112 -1.86 -7.15 -1.25
N SER A 113 -1.12 -6.67 -2.24
CA SER A 113 -0.28 -7.48 -3.12
C SER A 113 1.20 -7.37 -2.75
N LEU A 114 1.95 -8.44 -3.02
CA LEU A 114 3.41 -8.44 -2.98
C LEU A 114 3.98 -8.97 -4.31
N THR A 115 5.18 -8.49 -4.64
CA THR A 115 5.94 -8.91 -5.82
C THR A 115 7.36 -9.26 -5.40
N ILE A 116 7.81 -10.46 -5.78
CA ILE A 116 9.18 -10.93 -5.63
C ILE A 116 9.84 -10.79 -7.01
N ALA A 117 10.59 -9.70 -7.21
CA ALA A 117 11.41 -9.57 -8.41
C ALA A 117 12.48 -10.67 -8.45
N SER A 118 12.88 -11.08 -9.65
CA SER A 118 13.93 -12.08 -9.84
C SER A 118 15.21 -11.65 -9.15
N GLN A 119 15.64 -12.46 -8.19
CA GLN A 119 16.85 -12.22 -7.39
C GLN A 119 17.57 -13.54 -7.12
N SER A 120 18.84 -13.48 -6.74
CA SER A 120 19.63 -14.64 -6.35
C SER A 120 18.98 -15.38 -5.17
N PHE A 121 19.02 -16.72 -5.19
CA PHE A 121 18.44 -17.55 -4.14
C PHE A 121 19.31 -18.79 -3.88
N GLY A 122 20.10 -18.74 -2.80
CA GLY A 122 20.95 -19.87 -2.41
C GLY A 122 22.22 -19.98 -3.24
N SER A 123 22.37 -21.07 -4.00
CA SER A 123 23.59 -21.37 -4.77
C SER A 123 23.79 -20.46 -5.97
N THR A 124 25.02 -20.45 -6.51
CA THR A 124 25.36 -19.74 -7.75
C THR A 124 24.39 -20.11 -8.88
N ASN A 125 23.93 -19.10 -9.63
CA ASN A 125 22.95 -19.23 -10.73
C ASN A 125 21.56 -19.76 -10.32
N SER A 126 21.23 -19.74 -9.03
CA SER A 126 19.87 -20.00 -8.57
C SER A 126 19.14 -18.70 -8.30
N THR A 127 17.89 -18.60 -8.72
CA THR A 127 17.05 -17.41 -8.55
C THR A 127 15.67 -17.75 -8.01
N ILE A 128 15.02 -16.77 -7.40
CA ILE A 128 13.62 -16.82 -6.99
C ILE A 128 12.88 -15.61 -7.56
N SER A 129 11.67 -15.84 -8.07
CA SER A 129 10.74 -14.77 -8.46
C SER A 129 9.30 -15.22 -8.25
N GLY A 130 8.38 -14.28 -8.10
CA GLY A 130 6.99 -14.61 -7.81
C GLY A 130 6.14 -13.42 -7.42
N SER A 131 4.94 -13.70 -6.94
CA SER A 131 4.00 -12.71 -6.45
C SER A 131 3.07 -13.33 -5.41
N GLY A 132 2.32 -12.49 -4.72
CA GLY A 132 1.40 -12.97 -3.69
C GLY A 132 0.44 -11.90 -3.24
N SER A 133 -0.36 -12.25 -2.24
CA SER A 133 -1.29 -11.32 -1.61
C SER A 133 -1.56 -11.71 -0.16
N VAL A 134 -2.07 -10.74 0.59
CA VAL A 134 -2.56 -10.95 1.95
C VAL A 134 -4.04 -10.58 2.05
N SER A 135 -4.80 -11.41 2.75
CA SER A 135 -6.20 -11.15 3.11
C SER A 135 -6.41 -11.45 4.59
N GLY A 136 -6.53 -10.40 5.40
CA GLY A 136 -6.50 -10.52 6.85
C GLY A 136 -5.18 -11.15 7.32
N ASN A 137 -5.27 -12.29 8.00
CA ASN A 137 -4.09 -13.04 8.47
C ASN A 137 -3.61 -14.12 7.48
N ASN A 138 -4.26 -14.26 6.32
CA ASN A 138 -3.91 -15.29 5.35
C ASN A 138 -2.99 -14.70 4.27
N LEU A 139 -1.80 -15.29 4.13
CA LEU A 139 -0.81 -14.96 3.12
C LEU A 139 -0.79 -16.06 2.06
N THR A 140 -0.87 -15.68 0.80
CA THR A 140 -0.70 -16.58 -0.35
C THR A 140 0.45 -16.08 -1.21
N ILE A 141 1.41 -16.95 -1.53
CA ILE A 141 2.56 -16.64 -2.40
C ILE A 141 2.67 -17.72 -3.46
N THR A 142 2.73 -17.31 -4.73
CA THR A 142 3.11 -18.17 -5.85
C THR A 142 4.47 -17.73 -6.35
N TYR A 143 5.42 -18.65 -6.43
CA TYR A 143 6.79 -18.33 -6.80
C TYR A 143 7.46 -19.50 -7.52
N THR A 144 8.57 -19.20 -8.19
CA THR A 144 9.39 -20.18 -8.90
C THR A 144 10.84 -20.02 -8.44
N VAL A 145 11.44 -21.13 -8.03
CA VAL A 145 12.89 -21.25 -7.83
C VAL A 145 13.48 -21.84 -9.10
N THR A 146 14.46 -21.16 -9.70
CA THR A 146 15.16 -21.63 -10.90
C THR A 146 16.61 -21.89 -10.54
N ALA A 147 17.15 -23.05 -10.89
CA ALA A 147 18.56 -23.41 -10.76
C ALA A 147 19.07 -24.01 -12.08
N THR A 148 20.37 -24.29 -12.17
CA THR A 148 20.96 -24.91 -13.38
C THR A 148 20.35 -26.28 -13.68
N ALA A 149 19.92 -27.02 -12.66
CA ALA A 149 19.32 -28.35 -12.81
C ALA A 149 17.84 -28.32 -13.24
N GLY A 150 17.17 -27.16 -13.18
CA GLY A 150 15.75 -27.04 -13.49
C GLY A 150 15.06 -25.96 -12.65
N SER A 151 13.74 -25.91 -12.75
CA SER A 151 12.89 -24.97 -11.99
C SER A 151 11.82 -25.71 -11.22
N ASP A 152 11.47 -25.20 -10.05
CA ASP A 152 10.33 -25.65 -9.27
C ASP A 152 9.37 -24.50 -9.02
N SER A 153 8.08 -24.74 -9.28
CA SER A 153 7.02 -23.75 -9.13
C SER A 153 6.15 -24.15 -7.96
N CYS A 154 5.96 -23.21 -7.03
CA CYS A 154 5.33 -23.44 -5.75
C CYS A 154 4.18 -22.48 -5.53
N THR A 155 3.13 -22.96 -4.87
CA THR A 155 2.09 -22.12 -4.27
C THR A 155 2.03 -22.44 -2.78
N GLY A 156 2.36 -21.43 -1.98
CA GLY A 156 2.32 -21.50 -0.54
C GLY A 156 1.22 -20.63 0.05
N THR A 157 0.58 -21.15 1.09
CA THR A 157 -0.45 -20.45 1.87
C THR A 157 -0.09 -20.54 3.34
N GLY A 158 -0.28 -19.48 4.10
CA GLY A 158 -0.08 -19.53 5.54
C GLY A 158 -0.94 -18.55 6.31
N THR A 159 -1.10 -18.84 7.59
CA THR A 159 -1.88 -18.02 8.54
C THR A 159 -1.01 -17.66 9.74
N LYS A 160 -1.15 -16.42 10.24
CA LYS A 160 -0.50 -15.90 11.45
C LYS A 160 -1.48 -15.66 12.59
#